data_AF-A0A9X5X9I4-F1
#
_entry.id   AF-A0A9X5X9I4-F1
#
_cell.length_a   1.000
_cell.length_b   1.000
_cell.length_c   1.000
_cell.angle_alpha   90.00
_cell.angle_beta   90.00
_cell.angle_gamma   90.00
#
_symmetry.space_group_name_H-M   'P 1'
#
loop_
_entity.id
_entity.type
_entity.pdbx_description
1 polymer ?
#
loop_
_entity_poly.entity_id
_entity_poly.type
_entity_poly.pdbx_seq_one_letter_code
_entity_poly.pdbx_strand_id
1 'polypeptide(L)'
;GFGGPDLPWGRFAEASYAVARGVPWFASNTDLTIPSARGIAPGNGAAVEVVRIATGAEPQVAGKPLPPMHRETILRTGAKRPLVVGDRLDTDIEGAFNGEVDSLLVLTGVTDGAQLLAAPPQHRPTYVDADLRGLLTGQPEVVEEGDGFSCGG
;
A
#
# COMPACT_ATOMS: atom_id res chain seq x y z
N GLY A 1 -17.34 -6.22 14.00
CA GLY A 1 -16.12 -5.44 14.22
C GLY A 1 -16.24 -4.09 13.54
N PHE A 2 -15.42 -3.10 13.91
CA PHE A 2 -15.41 -1.79 13.25
C PHE A 2 -15.08 -1.96 11.75
N GLY A 3 -15.89 -1.36 10.87
CA GLY A 3 -15.69 -1.40 9.41
C GLY A 3 -16.26 -2.63 8.66
N GLY A 4 -16.97 -3.53 9.34
CA GLY A 4 -17.65 -4.66 8.69
C GLY A 4 -19.01 -4.29 8.07
N PRO A 5 -19.64 -5.21 7.30
CA PRO A 5 -20.93 -4.98 6.63
C PRO A 5 -22.07 -4.62 7.61
N ASP A 6 -21.93 -5.00 8.88
CA ASP A 6 -22.93 -4.74 9.93
C ASP A 6 -22.70 -3.42 10.68
N LEU A 7 -21.85 -2.52 10.17
CA LEU A 7 -21.56 -1.23 10.81
C LEU A 7 -22.85 -0.39 10.92
N PRO A 8 -23.36 -0.11 12.14
CA PRO A 8 -24.62 0.62 12.27
C PRO A 8 -24.45 2.09 11.89
N TRP A 9 -25.43 2.64 11.16
CA TRP A 9 -25.40 4.05 10.72
C TRP A 9 -25.22 5.04 11.89
N GLY A 10 -25.78 4.72 13.06
CA GLY A 10 -25.63 5.54 14.26
C GLY A 10 -24.16 5.74 14.70
N ARG A 11 -23.25 4.82 14.35
CA ARG A 11 -21.81 5.00 14.62
C ARG A 11 -21.21 6.15 13.81
N PHE A 12 -21.68 6.36 12.58
CA PHE A 12 -21.25 7.51 11.78
C PHE A 12 -21.75 8.82 12.37
N ALA A 13 -22.99 8.87 12.84
CA ALA A 13 -23.53 10.05 13.52
C ALA A 13 -22.67 10.42 14.75
N GLU A 14 -22.39 9.45 15.62
CA GLU A 14 -21.56 9.69 16.81
C GLU A 14 -20.12 10.09 16.45
N ALA A 15 -19.53 9.49 15.41
CA ALA A 15 -18.23 9.88 14.91
C ALA A 15 -18.24 11.32 14.40
N SER A 16 -19.21 11.70 13.56
CA SER A 16 -19.35 13.07 13.06
C SER A 16 -19.52 14.09 14.19
N TYR A 17 -20.30 13.77 15.22
CA TYR A 17 -20.46 14.64 16.38
C TYR A 17 -19.16 14.81 17.17
N ALA A 18 -18.40 13.73 17.37
CA ALA A 18 -17.11 13.79 18.06
C ALA A 18 -16.08 14.61 17.27
N VAL A 19 -15.97 14.36 15.96
CA VAL A 19 -15.06 15.08 15.06
C VAL A 19 -15.40 16.55 14.98
N ALA A 20 -16.69 16.91 14.84
CA ALA A 20 -17.14 18.30 14.83
C ALA A 20 -16.84 19.04 16.14
N ARG A 21 -16.70 18.33 17.27
CA ARG A 21 -16.25 18.88 18.56
C ARG A 21 -14.72 18.98 18.69
N GLY A 22 -13.97 18.68 17.64
CA GLY A 22 -12.51 18.79 17.62
C GLY A 22 -11.77 17.60 18.22
N VAL A 23 -12.44 16.45 18.40
CA VAL A 23 -11.75 15.23 18.82
C VAL A 23 -10.79 14.77 17.70
N PRO A 24 -9.52 14.46 17.99
CA PRO A 24 -8.59 13.92 17.00
C PRO A 24 -9.15 12.67 16.33
N TRP A 25 -9.12 12.65 15.00
CA TRP A 25 -9.69 11.59 14.20
C TRP A 25 -8.59 10.81 13.50
N PHE A 26 -8.59 9.49 13.68
CA PHE A 26 -7.63 8.58 13.06
C PHE A 26 -8.33 7.53 12.21
N ALA A 27 -7.74 7.19 11.06
CA ALA A 27 -8.19 6.13 10.17
C ALA A 27 -7.08 5.09 9.98
N SER A 28 -7.40 3.80 9.99
CA SER A 28 -6.40 2.74 9.79
C SER A 28 -5.87 2.67 8.35
N ASN A 29 -6.72 2.95 7.37
CA ASN A 29 -6.39 3.10 5.94
C ASN A 29 -7.52 3.90 5.26
N THR A 30 -7.31 4.34 4.04
CA THR A 30 -8.30 5.08 3.24
C THR A 30 -8.67 4.34 1.95
N ASP A 31 -8.55 3.01 1.94
CA ASP A 31 -8.89 2.20 0.76
C ASP A 31 -10.39 2.29 0.50
N LEU A 32 -10.76 2.89 -0.64
CA LEU A 32 -12.17 3.10 -1.01
C LEU A 32 -12.91 1.79 -1.26
N THR A 33 -12.21 0.75 -1.70
CA THR A 33 -12.80 -0.52 -2.10
C THR A 33 -12.01 -1.72 -1.60
N ILE A 34 -12.69 -2.85 -1.43
CA ILE A 34 -12.10 -4.15 -1.06
C ILE A 34 -12.65 -5.22 -2.02
N PRO A 35 -11.79 -6.02 -2.67
CA PRO A 35 -12.22 -7.17 -3.46
C PRO A 35 -12.92 -8.24 -2.60
N SER A 36 -14.00 -8.82 -3.12
CA SER A 36 -14.71 -9.94 -2.49
C SER A 36 -15.17 -10.98 -3.52
N ALA A 37 -15.57 -12.16 -3.06
CA ALA A 37 -16.12 -13.22 -3.93
C ALA A 37 -17.36 -12.80 -4.73
N ARG A 38 -18.06 -11.73 -4.31
CA ARG A 38 -19.26 -11.20 -4.97
C ARG A 38 -18.98 -9.98 -5.86
N GLY A 39 -17.72 -9.60 -6.01
CA GLY A 39 -17.30 -8.37 -6.68
C GLY A 39 -16.65 -7.36 -5.73
N ILE A 40 -16.54 -6.11 -6.17
CA ILE A 40 -15.90 -5.04 -5.41
C ILE A 40 -16.87 -4.47 -4.37
N ALA A 41 -16.48 -4.48 -3.10
CA ALA A 41 -17.25 -3.94 -1.99
C ALA A 41 -16.64 -2.63 -1.45
N PRO A 42 -17.41 -1.81 -0.71
CA PRO A 42 -16.86 -0.64 -0.02
C PRO A 42 -15.78 -1.03 0.99
N GLY A 43 -14.66 -0.31 0.96
CA GLY A 43 -13.59 -0.43 1.94
C GLY A 43 -13.72 0.55 3.11
N ASN A 44 -12.72 0.58 3.98
CA ASN A 44 -12.70 1.50 5.12
C ASN A 44 -12.67 2.97 4.67
N GLY A 45 -12.04 3.28 3.53
CA GLY A 45 -12.04 4.61 2.94
C GLY A 45 -13.45 5.13 2.65
N ALA A 46 -14.38 4.28 2.20
CA ALA A 46 -15.77 4.69 1.99
C ALA A 46 -16.46 5.10 3.30
N ALA A 47 -16.17 4.40 4.41
CA ALA A 47 -16.67 4.75 5.73
C ALA A 47 -16.06 6.07 6.25
N VAL A 48 -14.78 6.32 5.94
CA VAL A 48 -14.08 7.59 6.24
C VAL A 48 -14.75 8.75 5.51
N GLU A 49 -15.05 8.59 4.22
CA GLU A 49 -15.67 9.64 3.41
C GLU A 49 -17.05 10.07 3.94
N VAL A 50 -17.86 9.16 4.50
CA VAL A 50 -19.15 9.53 5.12
C VAL A 50 -18.95 10.59 6.22
N VAL A 51 -17.97 10.37 7.10
CA VAL A 51 -17.68 11.31 8.19
C VAL A 51 -17.06 12.59 7.66
N ARG A 52 -16.16 12.50 6.67
CA ARG A 52 -15.55 13.66 6.02
C ARG A 52 -16.58 14.56 5.36
N ILE A 53 -17.49 14.01 4.57
CA ILE A 53 -18.56 14.77 3.91
C ILE A 53 -19.45 15.48 4.92
N ALA A 54 -19.78 14.80 6.03
CA ALA A 54 -20.64 15.37 7.07
C ALA A 54 -19.96 16.48 7.91
N THR A 55 -18.63 16.47 8.02
CA THR A 55 -17.91 17.35 8.96
C THR A 55 -16.96 18.35 8.30
N GLY A 56 -16.54 18.10 7.06
CA GLY A 56 -15.46 18.82 6.38
C GLY A 56 -14.06 18.57 6.94
N ALA A 57 -13.91 17.65 7.91
CA ALA A 57 -12.65 17.37 8.58
C ALA A 57 -11.82 16.30 7.86
N GLU A 58 -10.53 16.26 8.17
CA GLU A 58 -9.56 15.30 7.63
C GLU A 58 -9.00 14.38 8.73
N PRO A 59 -9.01 13.05 8.55
CA PRO A 59 -8.41 12.11 9.50
C PRO A 59 -6.89 12.08 9.36
N GLN A 60 -6.23 11.72 10.45
CA GLN A 60 -4.84 11.25 10.42
C GLN A 60 -4.83 9.76 10.06
N VAL A 61 -4.20 9.41 8.94
CA VAL A 61 -4.17 8.03 8.44
C VAL A 61 -2.98 7.29 9.04
N ALA A 62 -3.22 6.14 9.67
CA ALA A 62 -2.20 5.28 10.26
C ALA A 62 -1.69 4.19 9.29
N GLY A 63 -2.27 4.08 8.09
CA GLY A 63 -1.93 3.10 7.06
C GLY A 63 -0.91 3.60 6.03
N LYS A 64 -0.48 2.68 5.14
CA LYS A 64 0.27 2.99 3.90
C LYS A 64 -0.44 4.13 3.15
N PRO A 65 0.27 5.07 2.50
CA PRO A 65 1.67 5.01 2.04
C PRO A 65 2.67 5.59 3.05
N LEU A 66 2.24 5.93 4.27
CA LEU A 66 3.15 6.60 5.19
C LEU A 66 4.32 5.66 5.59
N PRO A 67 5.58 6.16 5.56
CA PRO A 67 6.80 5.41 5.91
C PRO A 67 6.82 4.61 7.22
N PRO A 68 6.03 4.94 8.28
CA PRO A 68 6.18 4.29 9.57
C PRO A 68 6.00 2.78 9.57
N MET A 69 5.14 2.18 8.73
CA MET A 69 4.83 0.75 8.90
C MET A 69 5.97 -0.18 8.46
N HIS A 70 6.61 0.09 7.31
CA HIS A 70 7.76 -0.68 6.85
C HIS A 70 8.97 -0.43 7.76
N ARG A 71 9.25 0.84 8.07
CA ARG A 71 10.35 1.22 8.98
C ARG A 71 10.18 0.62 10.37
N GLU A 72 8.99 0.68 10.95
CA GLU A 72 8.69 0.09 12.26
C GLU A 72 8.84 -1.43 12.24
N THR A 73 8.42 -2.10 11.16
CA THR A 73 8.62 -3.55 11.02
C THR A 73 10.10 -3.92 10.99
N ILE A 74 10.91 -3.15 10.26
CA ILE A 74 12.36 -3.35 10.20
C ILE A 74 13.00 -3.13 11.57
N LEU A 75 12.63 -2.03 12.25
CA LEU A 75 13.12 -1.71 13.60
C LEU A 75 12.73 -2.79 14.62
N ARG A 76 11.49 -3.28 14.60
CA ARG A 76 11.00 -4.32 15.51
C ARG A 76 11.64 -5.68 15.28
N THR A 77 11.93 -6.03 14.03
CA THR A 77 12.50 -7.34 13.69
C THR A 77 14.02 -7.37 13.78
N GLY A 78 14.69 -6.21 13.79
CA GLY A 78 16.14 -6.12 13.70
C GLY A 78 16.69 -6.64 12.36
N ALA A 79 15.85 -6.64 11.31
CA ALA A 79 16.23 -7.12 9.99
C ALA A 79 17.36 -6.27 9.40
N LYS A 80 18.43 -6.92 8.93
CA LYS A 80 19.60 -6.23 8.34
C LYS A 80 19.50 -5.97 6.84
N ARG A 81 18.79 -6.85 6.13
CA ARG A 81 18.54 -6.78 4.68
C ARG A 81 17.09 -7.19 4.37
N PRO A 82 16.11 -6.39 4.82
CA PRO A 82 14.71 -6.67 4.54
C PRO A 82 14.41 -6.52 3.04
N LEU A 83 13.45 -7.32 2.55
CA LEU A 83 12.88 -7.21 1.21
C LEU A 83 11.38 -6.99 1.36
N VAL A 84 10.86 -5.91 0.79
CA VAL A 84 9.41 -5.68 0.71
C VAL A 84 8.88 -6.40 -0.53
N VAL A 85 7.83 -7.21 -0.37
CA VAL A 85 7.20 -7.94 -1.48
C VAL A 85 5.75 -7.49 -1.59
N GLY A 86 5.32 -7.12 -2.79
CA GLY A 86 3.96 -6.63 -3.02
C GLY A 86 3.61 -6.47 -4.49
N ASP A 87 2.38 -6.05 -4.75
CA ASP A 87 1.78 -5.98 -6.08
C ASP A 87 1.35 -4.55 -6.47
N ARG A 88 1.59 -3.56 -5.59
CA ARG A 88 1.18 -2.16 -5.79
C ARG A 88 2.34 -1.18 -5.72
N LEU A 89 2.46 -0.33 -6.74
CA LEU A 89 3.48 0.72 -6.82
C LEU A 89 3.33 1.79 -5.72
N ASP A 90 2.12 2.27 -5.51
CA ASP A 90 1.77 3.40 -4.64
C ASP A 90 1.85 3.11 -3.13
N THR A 91 2.09 1.85 -2.77
CA THR A 91 2.01 1.40 -1.38
C THR A 91 3.18 0.49 -1.02
N ASP A 92 3.37 -0.62 -1.72
CA ASP A 92 4.46 -1.55 -1.41
C ASP A 92 5.80 -1.01 -1.89
N ILE A 93 5.88 -0.58 -3.15
CA ILE A 93 7.13 -0.11 -3.75
C ILE A 93 7.51 1.27 -3.21
N GLU A 94 6.55 2.20 -3.14
CA GLU A 94 6.78 3.49 -2.50
C GLU A 94 7.14 3.34 -1.02
N GLY A 95 6.53 2.37 -0.31
CA GLY A 95 6.86 2.06 1.07
C GLY A 95 8.28 1.54 1.25
N ALA A 96 8.77 0.71 0.32
CA ALA A 96 10.14 0.24 0.30
C ALA A 96 11.14 1.36 -0.02
N PHE A 97 10.84 2.19 -1.02
CA PHE A 97 11.63 3.36 -1.39
C PHE A 97 11.80 4.32 -0.21
N ASN A 98 10.69 4.68 0.45
CA ASN A 98 10.69 5.53 1.64
C ASN A 98 11.39 4.90 2.85
N GLY A 99 11.42 3.56 2.89
CA GLY A 99 12.13 2.78 3.91
C GLY A 99 13.62 2.59 3.63
N GLU A 100 14.10 2.99 2.45
CA GLU A 100 15.45 2.73 1.93
C GLU A 100 15.80 1.23 1.93
N VAL A 101 14.85 0.40 1.49
CA VAL A 101 15.00 -1.06 1.42
C VAL A 101 14.62 -1.62 0.05
N ASP A 102 15.16 -2.79 -0.26
CA ASP A 102 14.88 -3.47 -1.52
C ASP A 102 13.39 -3.86 -1.62
N SER A 103 12.89 -3.86 -2.85
CA SER A 103 11.52 -4.30 -3.16
C SER A 103 11.46 -5.31 -4.29
N LEU A 104 10.50 -6.23 -4.19
CA LEU A 104 10.10 -7.16 -5.24
C LEU A 104 8.63 -6.89 -5.60
N LEU A 105 8.39 -6.44 -6.83
CA LEU A 105 7.06 -6.35 -7.41
C LEU A 105 6.67 -7.71 -8.01
N VAL A 106 5.52 -8.25 -7.58
CA VAL A 106 4.92 -9.43 -8.21
C VAL A 106 3.72 -9.05 -9.08
N LEU A 107 3.65 -9.61 -10.29
CA LEU A 107 2.62 -9.28 -11.30
C LEU A 107 1.33 -10.12 -11.15
N THR A 108 1.04 -10.59 -9.94
CA THR A 108 -0.18 -11.38 -9.64
C THR A 108 -1.40 -10.54 -9.25
N GLY A 109 -1.23 -9.22 -9.13
CA GLY A 109 -2.18 -8.34 -8.46
C GLY A 109 -2.53 -7.09 -9.25
N VAL A 110 -2.48 -5.93 -8.59
CA VAL A 110 -3.05 -4.67 -9.11
C VAL A 110 -2.20 -4.03 -10.22
N THR A 111 -0.88 -4.03 -10.09
CA THR A 111 0.01 -3.33 -11.04
C THR A 111 0.16 -4.14 -12.33
N ASP A 112 -0.11 -3.50 -13.47
CA ASP A 112 0.20 -4.06 -14.79
C ASP A 112 1.53 -3.57 -15.36
N GLY A 113 1.97 -4.18 -16.47
CA GLY A 113 3.24 -3.84 -17.12
C GLY A 113 3.30 -2.41 -17.67
N ALA A 114 2.17 -1.85 -18.09
CA ALA A 114 2.14 -0.47 -18.61
C ALA A 114 2.31 0.54 -17.47
N GLN A 115 1.67 0.31 -16.32
CA GLN A 115 1.85 1.11 -15.11
C GLN A 115 3.28 1.04 -14.60
N LEU A 116 3.90 -0.15 -14.60
CA LEU A 116 5.30 -0.32 -14.21
C LEU A 116 6.25 0.47 -15.13
N LEU A 117 6.06 0.40 -16.45
CA LEU A 117 6.90 1.13 -17.40
C LEU A 117 6.76 2.66 -17.27
N ALA A 118 5.59 3.14 -16.87
CA ALA A 118 5.33 4.55 -16.63
C ALA A 118 5.74 5.04 -15.22
N ALA A 119 6.26 4.15 -14.36
CA ALA A 119 6.49 4.45 -12.96
C ALA A 119 7.54 5.56 -12.75
N PRO A 120 7.22 6.59 -11.93
CA PRO A 120 8.22 7.57 -11.49
C PRO A 120 9.28 6.91 -10.59
N PRO A 121 10.43 7.55 -10.35
CA PRO A 121 11.55 6.95 -9.61
C PRO A 121 11.17 6.31 -8.27
N GLN A 122 10.33 6.95 -7.46
CA GLN A 122 9.88 6.43 -6.16
C GLN A 122 8.98 5.18 -6.24
N HIS A 123 8.52 4.82 -7.44
CA HIS A 123 7.67 3.66 -7.71
C HIS A 123 8.40 2.58 -8.52
N ARG A 124 9.71 2.71 -8.74
CA ARG A 124 10.49 1.71 -9.46
C ARG A 124 10.96 0.63 -8.49
N PRO A 125 10.53 -0.64 -8.66
CA PRO A 125 10.96 -1.72 -7.79
C PRO A 125 12.42 -2.11 -8.03
N THR A 126 13.07 -2.72 -7.03
CA THR A 126 14.42 -3.29 -7.19
C THR A 126 14.39 -4.54 -8.07
N TYR A 127 13.35 -5.37 -7.88
CA TYR A 127 13.14 -6.63 -8.59
C TYR A 127 11.71 -6.74 -9.09
N VAL A 128 11.52 -7.46 -10.19
CA VAL A 128 10.21 -7.76 -10.76
C VAL A 128 10.13 -9.25 -11.04
N ASP A 129 9.04 -9.88 -10.65
CA ASP A 129 8.79 -11.28 -10.99
C ASP A 129 7.31 -11.49 -11.32
N ALA A 130 7.00 -12.59 -12.01
CA ALA A 130 5.64 -12.97 -12.34
C ALA A 130 4.83 -13.24 -11.07
N ASP A 131 5.44 -13.90 -10.07
CA ASP A 131 4.80 -14.26 -8.81
C ASP A 131 5.82 -14.63 -7.71
N LEU A 132 5.33 -15.10 -6.55
CA LEU A 132 6.15 -15.42 -5.39
C LEU A 132 7.17 -16.57 -5.61
N ARG A 133 7.04 -17.37 -6.66
CA ARG A 133 8.04 -18.41 -6.99
C ARG A 133 9.41 -17.81 -7.30
N GLY A 134 9.46 -16.54 -7.72
CA GLY A 134 10.69 -15.78 -7.91
C GLY A 134 11.60 -15.71 -6.68
N LEU A 135 11.02 -15.82 -5.48
CA LEU A 135 11.80 -15.85 -4.22
C LEU A 135 12.69 -17.09 -4.08
N LEU A 136 12.44 -18.13 -4.88
CA LEU A 136 13.19 -19.39 -4.85
C LEU A 136 14.39 -19.38 -5.80
N THR A 137 14.54 -18.33 -6.61
CA THR A 137 15.58 -18.22 -7.63
C THR A 137 16.40 -16.97 -7.42
N GLY A 138 17.72 -17.08 -7.56
CA GLY A 138 18.59 -15.90 -7.58
C GLY A 138 18.28 -15.05 -8.81
N GLN A 139 18.04 -13.76 -8.61
CA GLN A 139 17.83 -12.84 -9.71
C GLN A 139 19.15 -12.67 -10.50
N PRO A 140 19.09 -12.73 -11.84
CA PRO A 140 20.28 -12.58 -12.67
C PRO A 140 20.89 -11.18 -12.49
N GLU A 141 22.21 -11.09 -12.57
CA GLU A 141 22.87 -9.78 -12.54
C GLU A 141 22.48 -8.95 -13.75
N VAL A 142 22.30 -7.65 -13.52
CA VAL A 142 22.09 -6.67 -14.58
C VAL A 142 23.44 -6.28 -15.15
N VAL A 143 23.61 -6.44 -16.46
CA VAL A 143 24.81 -6.11 -17.21
C VAL A 143 24.54 -4.88 -18.06
N GLU A 144 25.46 -3.92 -18.06
CA GLU A 144 25.40 -2.75 -18.95
C GLU A 144 25.92 -3.15 -20.33
N GLU A 145 25.09 -2.96 -21.35
CA GLU A 145 25.38 -3.27 -22.76
C GLU A 145 25.16 -2.03 -23.62
N GLY A 146 26.24 -1.37 -24.03
CA GLY A 146 26.17 -0.20 -24.90
C GLY A 146 25.47 0.98 -24.24
N ASP A 147 24.29 1.35 -24.74
CA ASP A 147 23.41 2.39 -24.20
C ASP A 147 22.25 1.83 -23.35
N GLY A 148 22.29 0.53 -23.03
CA GLY A 148 21.23 -0.16 -22.29
C GLY A 148 21.72 -1.09 -21.20
N PHE A 149 20.77 -1.83 -20.61
CA PHE A 149 21.00 -2.84 -19.58
C PHE A 149 20.28 -4.14 -19.95
N SER A 150 20.90 -5.28 -19.69
CA SER A 150 20.35 -6.62 -19.91
C SER A 150 20.40 -7.44 -18.62
N CYS A 151 19.50 -8.41 -18.44
CA CYS A 151 19.61 -9.43 -17.39
C CYS A 151 18.90 -10.71 -17.85
N GLY A 152 19.40 -11.88 -17.45
CA GLY A 152 18.65 -13.14 -17.60
C GLY A 152 18.67 -13.82 -18.97
N GLY A 153 19.29 -13.22 -19.99
CA GLY A 153 19.44 -13.80 -21.34
C GLY A 153 18.26 -13.53 -22.27
#